data_AF-A0A7C1TQN2-F1
#
_entry.id   AF-A0A7C1TQN2-F1
#
_cell.length_a   1.000
_cell.length_b   1.000
_cell.length_c   1.000
_cell.angle_alpha   90.00
_cell.angle_beta   90.00
_cell.angle_gamma   90.00
#
_symmetry.space_group_name_H-M   'P 1'
#
loop_
_entity.id
_entity.type
_entity.pdbx_description
1 polymer ?
#
loop_
_entity_poly.entity_id
_entity_poly.type
_entity_poly.pdbx_seq_one_letter_code
_entity_poly.pdbx_strand_id
1 'polypeptide(L)'
;MLSRDQAGQVPGREKEVGPGPTTIQEDEMQKEIVMFLSTTPYSFENTHTIFKLADAALRKGHKVRLIASGDGVFSIVKGQLPQSLSMLEDLVGRGLKVDI
;
A
#
# COMPACT_ATOMS: atom_id res chain seq x y z
N MET A 1 21.56 -64.76 36.59
CA MET A 1 21.27 -65.57 35.40
C MET A 1 19.81 -65.31 35.02
N LEU A 2 19.57 -64.86 33.77
CA LEU A 2 18.27 -64.66 33.08
C LEU A 2 17.45 -63.44 33.56
N SER A 3 17.37 -62.31 32.84
CA SER A 3 16.76 -62.02 31.52
C SER A 3 15.23 -62.19 31.47
N ARG A 4 14.52 -61.05 31.29
CA ARG A 4 13.28 -60.78 30.51
C ARG A 4 12.76 -59.39 30.91
N ASP A 5 12.99 -58.31 30.15
CA ASP A 5 12.36 -57.85 28.90
C ASP A 5 10.86 -57.44 28.97
N GLN A 6 10.63 -56.18 28.56
CA GLN A 6 9.42 -55.56 27.96
C GLN A 6 8.23 -55.25 28.91
N ALA A 7 7.44 -54.18 28.77
CA ALA A 7 7.22 -53.20 27.70
C ALA A 7 6.63 -51.90 28.29
N GLY A 8 6.76 -50.78 27.56
CA GLY A 8 6.00 -49.57 27.83
C GLY A 8 6.63 -48.28 27.32
N GLN A 9 7.34 -48.33 26.19
CA GLN A 9 7.88 -47.14 25.55
C GLN A 9 6.71 -46.35 24.93
N VAL A 10 6.36 -45.23 25.55
CA VAL A 10 5.38 -44.28 25.03
C VAL A 10 5.91 -43.75 23.69
N PRO A 11 5.15 -43.81 22.59
CA PRO A 11 5.64 -43.37 21.29
C PRO A 11 5.93 -41.87 21.36
N GLY A 12 7.09 -41.49 20.84
CA GLY A 12 7.51 -40.11 20.75
C GLY A 12 6.43 -39.25 20.11
N ARG A 13 5.98 -38.23 20.84
CA ARG A 13 5.42 -37.05 20.20
C ARG A 13 6.53 -36.47 19.34
N GLU A 14 6.49 -36.76 18.05
CA GLU A 14 7.13 -35.92 17.06
C GLU A 14 6.70 -34.49 17.38
N LYS A 15 7.65 -33.66 17.80
CA LYS A 15 7.42 -32.23 17.86
C LYS A 15 7.19 -31.83 16.42
N GLU A 16 5.93 -31.61 16.04
CA GLU A 16 5.62 -30.83 14.86
C GLU A 16 6.39 -29.52 15.00
N VAL A 17 7.50 -29.44 14.26
CA VAL A 17 8.18 -28.18 14.01
C VAL A 17 7.24 -27.45 13.06
N GLY A 18 6.21 -26.82 13.63
CA GLY A 18 5.43 -25.84 12.91
C GLY A 18 6.39 -24.84 12.26
N PRO A 19 6.08 -24.34 11.06
CA PRO A 19 6.95 -23.35 10.42
C PRO A 19 7.22 -22.26 11.46
N GLY A 20 8.50 -22.05 11.78
CA GLY A 20 8.92 -20.99 12.69
C GLY A 20 8.33 -19.66 12.25
N PRO A 21 8.29 -18.62 13.10
CA PRO A 21 7.71 -17.34 12.74
C PRO A 21 8.35 -16.89 11.42
N THR A 22 7.57 -16.97 10.34
CA THR A 22 8.00 -16.52 9.03
C THR A 22 8.29 -15.05 9.23
N THR A 23 9.59 -14.74 9.35
CA THR A 23 10.05 -13.37 9.27
C THR A 23 9.72 -13.00 7.83
N ILE A 24 8.54 -12.44 7.61
CA ILE A 24 8.25 -11.66 6.42
C ILE A 24 9.26 -10.52 6.54
N GLN A 25 10.42 -10.70 5.91
CA GLN A 25 11.24 -9.57 5.56
C GLN A 25 10.32 -8.77 4.66
N GLU A 26 9.69 -7.74 5.21
CA GLU A 26 9.12 -6.65 4.43
C GLU A 26 10.31 -5.99 3.75
N ASP A 27 10.83 -6.65 2.71
CA ASP A 27 11.50 -5.98 1.62
C ASP A 27 10.55 -4.82 1.29
N GLU A 28 11.04 -3.58 1.33
CA GLU A 28 10.28 -2.38 0.98
C GLU A 28 9.86 -2.51 -0.49
N MET A 29 8.86 -3.36 -0.73
CA MET A 29 8.53 -3.83 -2.05
C MET A 29 7.90 -2.64 -2.73
N GLN A 30 8.60 -2.15 -3.75
CA GLN A 30 8.10 -1.06 -4.56
C GLN A 30 6.81 -1.51 -5.26
N LYS A 31 5.67 -1.12 -4.69
CA LYS A 31 4.33 -1.39 -5.24
C LYS A 31 3.89 -0.23 -6.13
N GLU A 32 2.95 -0.52 -7.03
CA GLU A 32 2.18 0.51 -7.74
C GLU A 32 0.85 0.73 -7.03
N ILE A 33 0.58 1.98 -6.63
CA ILE A 33 -0.66 2.41 -5.99
C ILE A 33 -1.43 3.25 -7.01
N VAL A 34 -2.62 2.75 -7.37
CA VAL A 34 -3.53 3.43 -8.28
C VAL A 34 -4.70 3.99 -7.48
N MET A 35 -4.91 5.30 -7.58
CA MET A 35 -5.96 6.02 -6.88
C MET A 35 -6.97 6.57 -7.89
N PHE A 36 -8.26 6.43 -7.59
CA PHE A 36 -9.34 6.98 -8.40
C PHE A 36 -9.96 8.19 -7.71
N LEU A 37 -10.03 9.31 -8.42
CA LEU A 37 -10.71 10.52 -7.98
C LEU A 37 -11.91 10.76 -8.89
N SER A 38 -13.12 10.57 -8.35
CA SER A 38 -14.38 10.71 -9.10
C SER A 38 -15.25 11.89 -8.65
N THR A 39 -14.87 12.56 -7.57
CA THR A 39 -15.70 13.60 -6.94
C THR A 39 -15.28 15.00 -7.36
N THR A 40 -16.25 15.94 -7.34
CA THR A 40 -16.01 17.36 -7.59
C THR A 40 -14.94 17.92 -6.65
N PRO A 41 -14.10 18.87 -7.13
CA PRO A 41 -13.19 19.60 -6.26
C PRO A 41 -13.98 20.49 -5.28
N TYR A 42 -13.38 20.77 -4.11
CA TYR A 42 -13.86 21.70 -3.08
C TYR A 42 -15.15 21.35 -2.35
N SER A 43 -15.98 20.45 -2.88
CA SER A 43 -17.17 19.95 -2.19
C SER A 43 -16.82 18.96 -1.08
N PHE A 44 -15.67 18.30 -1.18
CA PHE A 44 -15.23 17.24 -0.29
C PHE A 44 -13.71 17.33 -0.02
N GLU A 45 -13.26 16.70 1.06
CA GLU A 45 -11.83 16.58 1.39
C GLU A 45 -11.11 15.46 0.59
N ASN A 46 -11.79 14.81 -0.34
CA ASN A 46 -11.26 13.67 -1.10
C ASN A 46 -9.98 14.03 -1.85
N THR A 47 -9.98 15.15 -2.59
CA THR A 47 -8.81 15.62 -3.34
C THR A 47 -7.61 15.84 -2.43
N HIS A 48 -7.83 16.46 -1.26
CA HIS A 48 -6.77 16.70 -0.27
C HIS A 48 -6.23 15.40 0.33
N THR A 49 -7.12 14.47 0.66
CA THR A 49 -6.76 13.16 1.20
C THR A 49 -5.94 12.36 0.19
N ILE A 50 -6.38 12.32 -1.08
CA ILE A 50 -5.68 11.60 -2.15
C ILE A 50 -4.28 12.16 -2.38
N PHE A 51 -4.09 13.48 -2.33
CA PHE A 51 -2.77 14.08 -2.49
C PHE A 51 -1.84 13.76 -1.33
N LYS A 52 -2.34 13.71 -0.08
CA LYS A 52 -1.54 13.27 1.06
C LYS A 52 -1.16 11.79 0.98
N LEU A 53 -2.06 10.94 0.49
CA LEU A 53 -1.76 9.53 0.25
C LEU A 53 -0.71 9.37 -0.86
N ALA A 54 -0.84 10.14 -1.94
CA ALA A 54 0.14 10.18 -3.01
C ALA A 54 1.53 10.61 -2.50
N ASP A 55 1.58 11.68 -1.70
CA ASP A 55 2.81 12.17 -1.08
C ASP A 55 3.47 11.09 -0.21
N ALA A 56 2.71 10.47 0.69
CA ALA A 56 3.20 9.43 1.57
C ALA A 56 3.71 8.20 0.79
N ALA A 57 2.99 7.80 -0.25
CA ALA A 57 3.37 6.68 -1.10
C ALA A 57 4.66 6.95 -1.90
N LEU A 58 4.77 8.13 -2.53
CA LEU A 58 5.98 8.54 -3.24
C LEU A 58 7.18 8.62 -2.30
N ARG A 59 7.00 9.15 -1.08
CA ARG A 59 8.05 9.20 -0.06
C ARG A 59 8.53 7.84 0.40
N LYS A 60 7.69 6.80 0.32
CA LYS A 60 8.06 5.40 0.56
C LYS A 60 8.64 4.70 -0.68
N GLY A 61 8.90 5.43 -1.76
CA GLY A 61 9.47 4.89 -2.99
C GLY A 61 8.49 4.12 -3.87
N HIS A 62 7.19 4.11 -3.54
CA HIS A 62 6.17 3.44 -4.36
C HIS A 62 5.91 4.21 -5.66
N LYS A 63 5.48 3.48 -6.69
CA LYS A 63 4.95 4.09 -7.92
C LYS A 63 3.52 4.50 -7.66
N VAL A 64 3.14 5.71 -8.07
CA VAL A 64 1.81 6.24 -7.79
C VAL A 64 1.17 6.73 -9.07
N ARG A 65 -0.10 6.36 -9.27
CA ARG A 65 -0.95 6.80 -10.38
C ARG A 65 -2.27 7.32 -9.84
N LEU A 66 -2.69 8.48 -10.32
CA LEU A 66 -4.00 9.07 -10.06
C LEU A 66 -4.83 9.03 -11.35
N ILE A 67 -6.00 8.42 -11.29
CA ILE A 67 -6.97 8.40 -12.38
C ILE A 67 -8.11 9.33 -11.99
N ALA A 68 -8.26 10.43 -12.72
CA ALA A 68 -9.36 11.36 -12.54
C ALA A 68 -10.51 10.96 -13.46
N SER A 69 -11.67 10.61 -12.89
CA SER A 69 -12.85 10.23 -13.67
C SER A 69 -14.07 11.07 -13.29
N GLY A 70 -15.07 11.16 -14.16
CA GLY A 70 -16.28 11.94 -13.89
C GLY A 70 -15.96 13.39 -13.47
N ASP A 71 -16.49 13.82 -12.32
CA ASP A 71 -16.26 15.16 -11.79
C ASP A 71 -14.84 15.38 -11.23
N GLY A 72 -14.09 14.30 -11.01
CA GLY A 72 -12.70 14.36 -10.57
C GLY A 72 -11.76 15.01 -11.59
N VAL A 73 -12.13 15.02 -12.87
CA VAL A 73 -11.37 15.70 -13.93
C VAL A 73 -11.22 17.20 -13.65
N PHE A 74 -12.22 17.82 -13.01
CA PHE A 74 -12.15 19.23 -12.64
C PHE A 74 -11.09 19.52 -11.56
N SER A 75 -10.62 18.50 -10.82
CA SER A 75 -9.56 18.64 -9.81
C SER A 75 -8.15 18.79 -10.40
N ILE A 76 -7.98 18.53 -11.71
CA ILE A 76 -6.66 18.57 -12.39
C ILE A 76 -6.58 19.66 -13.47
N VAL A 77 -7.60 20.52 -13.58
CA VAL A 77 -7.66 21.62 -14.56
C VAL A 77 -6.76 22.79 -14.11
N LYS A 78 -5.90 23.27 -15.01
CA LYS A 78 -5.03 24.42 -14.76
C LYS A 78 -5.83 25.70 -14.49
N GLY A 79 -5.32 26.54 -13.58
CA GLY A 79 -5.91 27.85 -13.26
C GLY A 79 -7.06 27.82 -12.25
N GLN A 80 -7.32 26.67 -11.61
CA GLN A 80 -8.29 26.56 -10.52
C GLN A 80 -7.73 27.12 -9.20
N LEU A 81 -8.57 27.82 -8.44
CA LEU A 81 -8.33 28.26 -7.06
C LEU A 81 -9.26 27.49 -6.12
N PRO A 82 -8.85 27.19 -4.86
CA PRO A 82 -7.55 27.46 -4.22
C PRO A 82 -6.39 26.60 -4.71
N GLN A 83 -5.19 26.90 -4.21
CA GLN A 83 -3.85 26.42 -4.61
C GLN A 83 -3.59 24.89 -4.54
N SER A 84 -4.63 24.04 -4.47
CA SER A 84 -4.50 22.58 -4.54
C SER A 84 -3.73 22.11 -5.78
N LEU A 85 -3.74 22.91 -6.85
CA LEU A 85 -2.96 22.66 -8.05
C LEU A 85 -1.44 22.67 -7.83
N SER A 86 -0.92 23.52 -6.92
CA SER A 86 0.54 23.56 -6.70
C SER A 86 1.04 22.28 -6.04
N MET A 87 0.20 21.65 -5.21
CA MET A 87 0.51 20.33 -4.63
C MET A 87 0.46 19.24 -5.70
N LEU A 88 -0.49 19.30 -6.63
CA LEU A 88 -0.53 18.37 -7.76
C LEU A 88 0.71 18.52 -8.65
N GLU A 89 1.11 19.74 -8.99
CA GLU A 89 2.31 20.03 -9.78
C GLU A 89 3.58 19.52 -9.10
N ASP A 90 3.72 19.72 -7.79
CA ASP A 90 4.82 19.16 -6.99
C ASP A 90 4.83 17.61 -7.04
N LEU A 91 3.67 16.98 -6.83
CA LEU A 91 3.55 15.53 -6.86
C LEU A 91 3.89 14.95 -8.24
N VAL A 92 3.43 15.59 -9.31
CA VAL A 92 3.78 15.22 -10.70
C VAL A 92 5.28 15.37 -10.94
N GLY A 93 5.89 16.47 -10.46
CA GLY A 93 7.33 16.68 -10.51
C GLY A 93 8.12 15.59 -9.77
N ARG A 94 7.53 14.96 -8.74
CA ARG A 94 8.09 13.84 -7.98
C ARG A 94 7.74 12.45 -8.53
N GLY A 95 7.03 12.37 -9.67
CA GLY A 95 6.78 11.12 -10.38
C GLY A 95 5.37 10.55 -10.24
N LEU A 96 4.42 11.30 -9.66
CA LEU A 96 2.99 10.96 -9.77
C LEU A 96 2.57 10.95 -11.25
N LYS A 97 2.01 9.83 -11.70
CA LYS A 97 1.34 9.76 -13.01
C LYS A 97 -0.12 10.16 -12.86
N VAL A 98 -0.64 10.93 -13.81
CA VAL A 98 -2.04 11.36 -13.83
C VAL A 98 -2.66 10.95 -15.17
N ASP A 99 -3.77 10.25 -15.11
CA ASP A 99 -4.57 9.82 -16.27
C ASP A 99 -6.02 10.29 -16.11
N ILE A 100 -6.76 10.37 -17.22
CA ILE A 100 -8.18 10.71 -17.31
C ILE A 100 -8.94 9.54 -17.91
#